data_AF-A0A7X5DZA8-F1
#
_entry.id   AF-A0A7X5DZA8-F1
#
_cell.length_a   1.000
_cell.length_b   1.000
_cell.length_c   1.000
_cell.angle_alpha   90.00
_cell.angle_beta   90.00
_cell.angle_gamma   90.00
#
_symmetry.space_group_name_H-M   'P 1'
#
loop_
_entity.id
_entity.type
_entity.pdbx_description
1 polymer ?
#
loop_
_entity_poly.entity_id
_entity_poly.type
_entity_poly.pdbx_seq_one_letter_code
_entity_poly.pdbx_strand_id
1 'polypeptide(L)'
;MYKIIKNGAAIGLAAKPVYVMLLDNGYYGLCNAADASAVVYDGTVYPLGGEGGVLLVEVDAGTVLDEQRRQAESQLASADEAAIELYEASLAQQEITAAQDDALIELYEMLGGEI
;
A
#
# COMPACT_ATOMS: atom_id res chain seq x y z
N MET A 1 -17.04 -6.14 -11.93
CA MET A 1 -16.56 -5.48 -10.68
C MET A 1 -16.48 -3.98 -10.97
N TYR A 2 -16.47 -3.08 -9.98
CA TYR A 2 -16.35 -1.64 -10.22
C TYR A 2 -15.07 -1.06 -9.61
N LYS A 3 -14.36 -0.25 -10.39
CA LYS A 3 -13.35 0.71 -9.90
C LYS A 3 -14.07 1.99 -9.49
N ILE A 4 -13.79 2.47 -8.28
CA ILE A 4 -14.28 3.75 -7.76
C ILE A 4 -13.17 4.77 -7.97
N ILE A 5 -13.42 5.76 -8.81
CA ILE A 5 -12.41 6.74 -9.24
C ILE A 5 -12.77 8.11 -8.68
N LYS A 6 -11.84 8.71 -7.94
CA LYS A 6 -11.94 10.09 -7.42
C LYS A 6 -10.79 10.91 -7.96
N ASN A 7 -11.07 12.07 -8.56
CA ASN A 7 -10.03 12.97 -9.11
C ASN A 7 -9.00 12.26 -10.03
N GLY A 8 -9.47 11.30 -10.83
CA GLY A 8 -8.62 10.51 -11.75
C GLY A 8 -7.87 9.33 -11.11
N ALA A 9 -7.88 9.18 -9.79
CA ALA A 9 -7.25 8.06 -9.09
C ALA A 9 -8.28 7.02 -8.63
N ALA A 10 -7.97 5.74 -8.77
CA ALA A 10 -8.78 4.68 -8.19
C ALA A 10 -8.60 4.68 -6.66
N ILE A 11 -9.70 4.88 -5.93
CA ILE A 11 -9.71 4.84 -4.46
C ILE A 11 -10.13 3.47 -3.92
N GLY A 12 -10.69 2.62 -4.79
CA GLY A 12 -11.23 1.34 -4.36
C GLY A 12 -11.79 0.47 -5.47
N LEU A 13 -12.04 -0.78 -5.09
CA LEU A 13 -12.74 -1.77 -5.88
C LEU A 13 -13.97 -2.27 -5.10
N ALA A 14 -15.09 -2.41 -5.79
CA ALA A 14 -16.31 -2.97 -5.23
C ALA A 14 -16.93 -3.98 -6.19
N ALA A 15 -17.15 -5.21 -5.73
CA ALA A 15 -17.87 -6.21 -6.53
C ALA A 15 -19.34 -5.79 -6.74
N LYS A 16 -19.96 -5.25 -5.68
CA LYS A 16 -21.33 -4.70 -5.67
C LYS A 16 -21.29 -3.36 -4.94
N PRO A 17 -21.31 -2.22 -5.65
CA PRO A 17 -21.33 -0.91 -5.01
C PRO A 17 -22.59 -0.74 -4.14
N VAL A 18 -22.43 -0.08 -3.00
CA VAL A 18 -23.55 0.25 -2.11
C VAL A 18 -24.10 1.61 -2.56
N TYR A 19 -25.21 1.58 -3.28
CA TYR A 19 -25.87 2.77 -3.80
C TYR A 19 -26.80 3.38 -2.75
N VAL A 20 -26.74 4.70 -2.63
CA VAL A 20 -27.61 5.47 -1.73
C VAL A 20 -28.19 6.70 -2.41
N MET A 21 -29.37 7.09 -1.95
CA MET A 21 -30.03 8.35 -2.31
C MET A 21 -30.25 9.20 -1.05
N LEU A 22 -30.16 10.52 -1.20
CA LEU A 22 -30.55 11.44 -0.13
C LEU A 22 -32.08 11.49 -0.04
N LEU A 23 -32.61 11.22 1.15
CA LEU A 23 -34.04 11.28 1.44
C LEU A 23 -34.40 12.68 1.97
N ASP A 24 -35.69 13.04 1.87
CA ASP A 24 -36.20 14.35 2.32
C ASP A 24 -35.97 14.65 3.81
N ASN A 25 -35.78 13.60 4.61
CA ASN A 25 -35.46 13.72 6.04
C ASN A 25 -33.97 14.00 6.32
N GLY A 26 -33.15 14.18 5.28
CA GLY A 26 -31.72 14.47 5.38
C GLY A 26 -30.82 13.24 5.61
N TYR A 27 -31.38 12.03 5.63
CA TYR A 27 -30.62 10.78 5.75
C TYR A 27 -30.44 10.10 4.40
N TYR A 28 -29.50 9.17 4.31
CA TYR A 28 -29.30 8.33 3.14
C TYR A 28 -30.08 7.02 3.24
N GLY A 29 -30.83 6.69 2.19
CA GLY A 29 -31.50 5.40 2.01
C GLY A 29 -30.79 4.54 0.97
N LEU A 30 -30.78 3.21 1.17
CA LEU A 30 -30.29 2.27 0.16
C LEU A 30 -31.23 2.27 -1.06
N CYS A 31 -30.65 2.25 -2.25
CA CYS A 31 -31.40 2.25 -3.51
C CYS A 31 -30.75 1.35 -4.58
N ASN A 32 -31.39 1.28 -5.75
CA ASN A 32 -30.76 0.68 -6.93
C ASN A 32 -29.76 1.68 -7.57
N ALA A 33 -29.02 1.23 -8.59
CA ALA A 33 -28.06 2.07 -9.29
C ALA A 33 -28.69 3.21 -10.10
N ALA A 34 -29.92 3.04 -10.60
CA ALA A 34 -30.59 4.02 -11.45
C ALA A 34 -31.04 5.26 -10.66
N ASP A 35 -31.40 5.08 -9.40
CA ASP A 35 -31.91 6.15 -8.53
C ASP A 35 -30.81 6.74 -7.62
N ALA A 36 -29.58 6.25 -7.74
CA ALA A 36 -28.50 6.60 -6.83
C ALA A 36 -27.97 8.01 -7.06
N SER A 37 -27.86 8.79 -5.99
CA SER A 37 -27.14 10.07 -5.99
C SER A 37 -25.69 9.93 -5.50
N ALA A 38 -25.38 8.84 -4.80
CA ALA A 38 -24.08 8.60 -4.19
C ALA A 38 -23.80 7.10 -4.01
N VAL A 39 -22.54 6.77 -3.72
CA VAL A 39 -22.13 5.44 -3.25
C VAL A 39 -21.43 5.53 -1.91
N VAL A 40 -21.59 4.50 -1.11
CA VAL A 40 -20.83 4.31 0.12
C VAL A 40 -19.60 3.47 -0.18
N TYR A 41 -18.43 3.99 0.15
CA TYR A 41 -17.17 3.26 0.11
C TYR A 41 -16.39 3.52 1.39
N ASP A 42 -15.95 2.44 2.05
CA ASP A 42 -15.21 2.49 3.32
C ASP A 42 -15.85 3.40 4.37
N GLY A 43 -17.16 3.24 4.57
CA GLY A 43 -17.95 4.03 5.52
C GLY A 43 -18.21 5.49 5.11
N THR A 44 -17.66 5.96 3.99
CA THR A 44 -17.80 7.34 3.50
C THR A 44 -18.78 7.41 2.34
N VAL A 45 -19.68 8.40 2.36
CA VAL A 45 -20.61 8.67 1.26
C VAL A 45 -19.92 9.56 0.22
N TYR A 46 -19.86 9.09 -1.02
CA TYR A 46 -19.32 9.82 -2.16
C TYR A 46 -20.42 10.10 -3.18
N PRO A 47 -20.69 11.38 -3.52
CA PRO A 47 -21.59 11.72 -4.61
C PRO A 47 -21.16 11.07 -5.93
N LEU A 48 -22.12 10.63 -6.73
CA LEU A 48 -21.85 10.13 -8.08
C LEU A 48 -21.74 11.30 -9.06
N GLY A 49 -20.57 11.45 -9.68
CA GLY A 49 -20.28 12.58 -10.57
C GLY A 49 -20.20 13.93 -9.88
N GLY A 50 -20.05 15.00 -10.67
CA GLY A 50 -19.90 16.37 -10.16
C GLY A 50 -18.55 16.66 -9.50
N GLU A 51 -18.41 17.88 -9.00
CA GLU A 51 -17.20 18.32 -8.30
C GLU A 51 -17.06 17.62 -6.95
N GLY A 52 -15.92 16.97 -6.72
CA GLY A 52 -15.65 16.22 -5.48
C GLY A 52 -16.29 14.83 -5.38
N GLY A 53 -17.10 14.44 -6.39
CA GLY A 53 -17.71 13.11 -6.47
C GLY A 53 -16.78 12.03 -7.02
N VAL A 54 -17.34 10.84 -7.21
CA VAL A 54 -16.66 9.67 -7.76
C VAL A 54 -17.32 9.17 -9.04
N LEU A 55 -16.52 8.51 -9.87
CA LEU A 55 -16.96 7.75 -11.04
C LEU A 55 -16.88 6.26 -10.73
N LEU A 56 -17.91 5.51 -11.12
CA LEU A 56 -17.86 4.05 -11.09
C LEU A 56 -17.60 3.53 -12.50
N VAL A 57 -16.51 2.79 -12.65
CA VAL A 57 -16.16 2.17 -13.93
C VAL A 57 -16.23 0.67 -13.76
N GLU A 58 -17.08 0.03 -14.56
CA GLU A 58 -17.12 -1.42 -14.59
C GLU A 58 -15.82 -1.96 -15.20
N VAL A 59 -15.23 -2.92 -14.52
CA VAL A 59 -14.00 -3.58 -14.89
C VAL A 59 -14.16 -5.09 -14.77
N ASP A 60 -13.45 -5.79 -15.65
CA ASP A 60 -13.29 -7.23 -15.57
C ASP A 60 -12.50 -7.61 -14.32
N ALA A 61 -13.06 -8.51 -13.51
CA ALA A 61 -12.44 -8.92 -12.26
C ALA A 61 -11.17 -9.75 -12.51
N GLY A 62 -11.13 -10.57 -13.56
CA GLY A 62 -9.96 -11.39 -13.90
C GLY A 62 -8.74 -10.53 -14.20
N THR A 63 -8.92 -9.51 -15.04
CA THR A 63 -7.88 -8.55 -15.42
C THR A 63 -7.34 -7.81 -14.20
N VAL A 64 -8.21 -7.34 -13.30
CA VAL A 64 -7.80 -6.64 -12.08
C VAL A 64 -6.99 -7.55 -11.15
N LEU A 65 -7.42 -8.80 -10.99
CA LEU A 65 -6.72 -9.78 -10.15
C LEU A 65 -5.36 -10.16 -10.75
N ASP A 66 -5.26 -10.30 -12.07
CA ASP A 66 -3.99 -10.55 -12.75
C ASP A 66 -3.02 -9.36 -12.64
N GLU A 67 -3.52 -8.12 -12.75
CA GLU A 67 -2.73 -6.91 -12.51
C GLU A 67 -2.16 -6.90 -11.08
N GLN A 68 -3.02 -7.14 -10.07
CA GLN A 68 -2.60 -7.19 -8.67
C GLN A 68 -1.60 -8.31 -8.39
N ARG A 69 -1.82 -9.50 -8.98
CA ARG A 69 -0.91 -10.63 -8.87
C ARG A 69 0.47 -10.29 -9.43
N ARG A 70 0.56 -9.72 -10.63
CA ARG A 70 1.84 -9.31 -11.23
C ARG A 70 2.57 -8.26 -10.39
N GLN A 71 1.82 -7.30 -9.82
CA GLN A 71 2.40 -6.32 -8.91
C GLN A 71 2.97 -6.97 -7.64
N ALA A 72 2.24 -7.92 -7.05
CA ALA A 72 2.72 -8.66 -5.88
C ALA A 72 3.94 -9.53 -6.20
N GLU A 73 3.94 -10.22 -7.34
CA GLU A 73 5.10 -10.99 -7.82
C GLU A 73 6.33 -10.10 -8.02
N SER A 74 6.15 -8.89 -8.58
CA SER A 74 7.23 -7.91 -8.73
C SER A 74 7.74 -7.36 -7.40
N GLN A 75 6.85 -7.08 -6.45
CA GLN A 75 7.24 -6.62 -5.11
C GLN A 75 8.00 -7.70 -4.36
N LEU A 76 7.58 -8.95 -4.48
CA LEU A 76 8.27 -10.09 -3.88
C LEU A 76 9.68 -10.23 -4.43
N ALA A 77 9.85 -10.17 -5.77
CA ALA A 77 11.17 -10.22 -6.39
C ALA A 77 12.08 -9.08 -5.91
N SER A 78 11.56 -7.86 -5.81
CA SER A 78 12.34 -6.72 -5.29
C SER A 78 12.69 -6.86 -3.81
N ALA A 79 11.81 -7.48 -3.01
CA ALA A 79 12.06 -7.71 -1.60
C ALA A 79 13.13 -8.78 -1.38
N ASP A 80 13.12 -9.84 -2.19
CA ASP A 80 14.15 -10.90 -2.16
C ASP A 80 15.53 -10.32 -2.50
N GLU A 81 15.63 -9.48 -3.53
CA GLU A 81 16.88 -8.81 -3.90
C GLU A 81 17.38 -7.90 -2.77
N ALA A 82 16.52 -7.04 -2.22
CA ALA A 82 16.87 -6.19 -1.09
C ALA A 82 17.30 -6.97 0.17
N ALA A 83 16.70 -8.15 0.41
CA ALA A 83 17.06 -8.99 1.55
C ALA A 83 18.48 -9.57 1.42
N ILE A 84 18.88 -9.97 0.20
CA ILE A 84 20.24 -10.45 -0.07
C ILE A 84 21.25 -9.33 0.17
N GLU A 85 21.00 -8.14 -0.40
CA GLU A 85 21.89 -6.97 -0.22
C GLU A 85 22.05 -6.60 1.25
N LEU A 86 20.96 -6.60 2.02
CA LEU A 86 21.00 -6.32 3.46
C LEU A 86 21.82 -7.35 4.23
N TYR A 87 21.74 -8.63 3.85
CA TYR A 87 22.52 -9.69 4.48
C TYR A 87 24.02 -9.53 4.21
N GLU A 88 24.40 -9.28 2.97
CA GLU A 88 25.80 -9.05 2.59
C GLU A 88 26.39 -7.81 3.29
N ALA A 89 25.62 -6.71 3.32
CA ALA A 89 26.02 -5.51 4.05
C ALA A 89 26.20 -5.77 5.55
N SER A 90 25.31 -6.58 6.16
CA SER A 90 25.43 -6.98 7.57
C SER A 90 26.71 -7.78 7.84
N LEU A 91 27.10 -8.69 6.95
CA LEU A 91 28.34 -9.46 7.11
C LEU A 91 29.57 -8.56 7.02
N ALA A 92 29.62 -7.69 6.02
CA ALA A 92 30.73 -6.73 5.87
C ALA A 92 30.85 -5.82 7.11
N GLN A 93 29.72 -5.41 7.70
CA GLN A 93 29.74 -4.60 8.91
C GLN A 93 30.23 -5.38 10.15
N GLN A 94 29.94 -6.68 10.25
CA GLN A 94 30.50 -7.53 11.30
C GLN A 94 32.02 -7.66 11.18
N GLU A 95 32.55 -7.82 9.96
CA GLU A 95 33.99 -7.85 9.72
C GLU A 95 34.67 -6.53 10.10
N ILE A 96 34.06 -5.38 9.75
CA ILE A 96 34.55 -4.07 10.16
C ILE A 96 34.54 -3.94 11.69
N THR A 97 33.49 -4.42 12.35
CA THR A 97 33.37 -4.35 13.82
C THR A 97 34.45 -5.18 14.49
N ALA A 98 34.69 -6.41 14.02
CA ALA A 98 35.76 -7.26 14.54
C ALA A 98 37.15 -6.61 14.35
N ALA A 99 37.42 -6.05 13.17
CA ALA A 99 38.67 -5.33 12.91
C ALA A 99 38.84 -4.07 13.77
N GLN A 100 37.74 -3.37 14.10
CA GLN A 100 37.76 -2.22 15.00
C GLN A 100 38.06 -2.65 16.46
N ASP A 101 37.48 -3.76 16.90
CA ASP A 101 37.75 -4.32 18.23
C ASP A 101 39.22 -4.74 18.37
N ASP A 102 39.77 -5.43 17.36
CA ASP A 102 41.19 -5.81 17.33
C ASP A 102 42.12 -4.58 17.35
N ALA A 103 41.84 -3.57 16.51
CA ALA A 103 42.63 -2.33 16.48
C ALA A 103 42.55 -1.54 17.80
N LEU A 104 41.39 -1.59 18.48
CA LEU A 104 41.21 -0.95 19.77
C LEU A 104 42.05 -1.65 20.84
N ILE A 105 42.10 -2.99 20.83
CA ILE A 105 42.96 -3.80 21.71
C ILE A 105 44.43 -3.42 21.51
N GLU A 106 44.91 -3.39 20.27
CA GLU A 106 46.30 -2.99 19.96
C GLU A 106 46.64 -1.58 20.49
N LEU A 107 45.71 -0.63 20.35
CA LEU A 107 45.87 0.73 20.89
C LEU A 107 45.96 0.75 22.43
N TYR A 108 45.16 -0.06 23.12
CA TYR A 108 45.21 -0.16 24.59
C TYR A 108 46.54 -0.75 25.08
N GLU A 109 47.04 -1.81 24.43
CA GLU A 109 48.35 -2.40 24.75
C GLU A 109 49.50 -1.41 24.53
N MET A 110 49.45 -0.62 23.45
CA MET A 110 50.48 0.36 23.11
C MET A 110 50.55 1.54 24.10
N LEU A 111 49.42 1.88 24.73
CA LEU A 111 49.34 2.91 25.78
C LEU A 111 49.73 2.36 27.18
N GLY A 112 50.12 1.09 27.28
CA GLY A 112 50.59 0.47 28.52
C GLY A 112 49.47 -0.02 29.45
N GLY A 113 48.26 -0.22 28.93
CA GLY A 113 47.19 -0.92 29.66
C GLY A 113 47.38 -2.43 29.60
N GLU A 114 47.24 -3.14 30.72
CA GLU A 114 47.04 -4.59 30.74
C GLU A 114 45.54 -4.89 30.62
N ILE A 115 45.19 -5.88 29.78
CA ILE A 115 43.81 -6.35 29.52
C ILE A 115 43.50 -7.55 30.42
#